data_AF-A0A241VUX8-F1
#
_entry.id   AF-A0A241VUX8-F1
#
_cell.length_a   1.000
_cell.length_b   1.000
_cell.length_c   1.000
_cell.angle_alpha   90.00
_cell.angle_beta   90.00
_cell.angle_gamma   90.00
#
_symmetry.space_group_name_H-M   'P 1'
#
loop_
_entity.id
_entity.type
_entity.pdbx_description
1 polymer ?
#
loop_
_entity_poly.entity_id
_entity_poly.type
_entity_poly.pdbx_seq_one_letter_code
_entity_poly.pdbx_strand_id
1 'polypeptide(L)' 'MDIKHIKNLLDIFEGTVEKRCAVYELADDENDENRAAAECNAAKNQLILAIEQLVHSCDVVTTEQK' A
#
# COMPACT_ATOMS: atom_id res chain seq x y z
N MET A 1 -9.73 -4.21 11.61
CA MET A 1 -8.76 -4.79 10.65
C MET A 1 -7.74 -5.60 11.44
N ASP A 2 -7.35 -6.79 11.01
CA ASP A 2 -6.32 -7.62 11.67
C ASP A 2 -4.95 -7.37 11.04
N ILE A 3 -3.88 -7.47 11.82
CA ILE A 3 -2.48 -7.33 11.36
C ILE A 3 -2.14 -8.21 10.15
N LYS A 4 -2.81 -9.36 9.98
CA LYS A 4 -2.68 -10.22 8.79
C LYS A 4 -3.07 -9.51 7.49
N HIS A 5 -4.10 -8.66 7.54
CA HIS A 5 -4.54 -7.91 6.37
C HIS A 5 -3.52 -6.84 5.97
N ILE A 6 -2.91 -6.15 6.94
CA ILE A 6 -1.85 -5.17 6.69
C ILE A 6 -0.60 -5.86 6.11
N LYS A 7 -0.23 -7.04 6.62
CA LYS A 7 0.87 -7.83 6.03
C LYS A 7 0.62 -8.17 4.57
N ASN A 8 -0.58 -8.64 4.24
CA ASN A 8 -0.94 -8.92 2.86
C ASN A 8 -0.91 -7.66 1.97
N LEU A 9 -1.33 -6.50 2.49
CA LEU A 9 -1.22 -5.23 1.76
C LEU A 9 0.23 -4.76 1.59
N LEU A 10 1.10 -5.07 2.55
CA LEU A 10 2.53 -4.81 2.45
C LEU A 10 3.17 -5.66 1.34
N ASP A 11 2.88 -6.97 1.30
CA ASP A 11 3.37 -7.87 0.25
C ASP A 11 2.93 -7.40 -1.15
N ILE A 12 1.68 -6.93 -1.28
CA ILE A 12 1.15 -6.36 -2.53
C ILE A 12 1.90 -5.07 -2.90
N PHE A 13 2.11 -4.18 -1.93
CA PHE A 13 2.83 -2.92 -2.17
C PHE A 13 4.28 -3.19 -2.62
N GLU A 14 5.00 -4.07 -1.93
CA GLU A 14 6.36 -4.48 -2.30
C GLU A 14 6.42 -5.02 -3.74
N GLY A 15 5.49 -5.93 -4.10
CA GLY A 15 5.40 -6.45 -5.46
C GLY A 15 5.09 -5.38 -6.52
N THR A 16 4.33 -4.34 -6.19
CA THR A 16 4.11 -3.20 -7.12
C THR A 16 5.32 -2.29 -7.25
N VAL A 17 6.11 -2.13 -6.19
CA VAL A 17 7.36 -1.36 -6.24
C VAL A 17 8.38 -2.07 -7.12
N GLU A 18 8.56 -3.38 -6.94
CA GLU A 18 9.45 -4.18 -7.78
C GLU A 18 9.08 -4.10 -9.27
N LYS A 19 7.79 -4.25 -9.58
CA LYS A 19 7.28 -4.10 -10.96
C LYS A 19 7.56 -2.71 -11.53
N ARG A 20 7.32 -1.65 -10.75
CA ARG A 20 7.57 -0.28 -11.19
C ARG A 20 9.07 -0.04 -11.45
N CYS A 21 9.95 -0.53 -10.58
CA CYS A 21 11.39 -0.45 -10.80
C CYS A 21 11.80 -1.18 -12.09
N ALA A 22 11.30 -2.40 -12.30
CA ALA A 22 11.57 -3.15 -13.52
C ALA A 22 11.04 -2.45 -14.79
N VAL A 23 9.87 -1.81 -14.72
CA VAL A 23 9.31 -1.03 -15.84
C VAL A 23 10.19 0.17 -16.15
N TYR A 24 10.64 0.94 -15.15
CA TYR A 24 11.53 2.08 -15.39
C TYR A 24 12.91 1.70 -15.96
N GLU A 25 13.34 0.46 -15.79
CA GLU A 25 14.59 -0.05 -16.37
C GLU A 25 14.43 -0.57 -17.80
N LEU A 26 13.21 -0.96 -18.20
CA LEU A 26 12.96 -1.72 -19.42
C LEU A 26 12.01 -1.02 -20.41
N ALA A 27 11.18 -0.10 -19.95
CA ALA A 27 10.19 0.56 -20.78
C ALA A 27 10.84 1.64 -21.65
N ASP A 28 10.48 1.63 -22.93
CA ASP A 28 10.82 2.68 -23.90
C ASP A 28 9.60 3.59 -24.17
N ASP A 29 8.50 3.39 -23.41
CA ASP A 29 7.22 4.09 -23.51
C ASP A 29 6.79 4.66 -22.15
N GLU A 30 6.63 5.98 -22.10
CA GLU A 30 6.16 6.77 -20.97
C GLU A 30 4.78 6.29 -20.44
N ASN A 31 3.96 5.67 -21.28
CA ASN A 31 2.65 5.16 -20.87
C ASN A 31 2.76 3.93 -19.95
N ASP A 32 3.73 3.05 -20.18
CA ASP A 32 3.96 1.88 -19.33
C ASP A 32 4.52 2.30 -17.97
N GLU A 33 5.44 3.27 -17.97
CA GLU A 33 5.94 3.93 -16.78
C GLU A 33 4.82 4.56 -15.94
N ASN A 34 3.95 5.34 -16.58
CA ASN A 34 2.83 6.00 -15.91
C ASN A 34 1.84 5.01 -15.32
N ARG A 35 1.56 3.90 -16.02
CA ARG A 35 0.69 2.83 -15.53
C ARG A 35 1.29 2.14 -14.30
N ALA A 36 2.58 1.78 -14.35
CA ALA A 36 3.26 1.17 -13.21
C ALA A 36 3.34 2.12 -12.00
N ALA A 37 3.54 3.41 -12.23
CA ALA A 37 3.49 4.44 -11.19
C ALA A 37 2.10 4.55 -10.55
N ALA A 38 1.03 4.54 -11.35
CA ALA A 38 -0.34 4.60 -10.86
C ALA A 38 -0.71 3.36 -10.02
N GLU A 39 -0.33 2.16 -10.46
CA GLU A 39 -0.56 0.91 -9.72
C GLU A 39 0.16 0.91 -8.37
N CYS A 40 1.43 1.33 -8.34
CA CYS A 40 2.20 1.43 -7.09
C CYS A 40 1.59 2.46 -6.12
N ASN A 41 1.15 3.62 -6.63
CA ASN A 41 0.47 4.63 -5.80
C ASN A 41 -0.87 4.14 -5.25
N ALA A 42 -1.64 3.37 -6.03
CA ALA A 42 -2.89 2.79 -5.56
C ALA A 42 -2.65 1.79 -4.40
N ALA A 43 -1.68 0.89 -4.55
CA ALA A 43 -1.32 -0.06 -3.50
C ALA A 43 -0.80 0.64 -2.23
N LYS A 44 0.02 1.68 -2.39
CA LYS A 44 0.50 2.52 -1.28
C LYS A 44 -0.68 3.14 -0.50
N ASN A 45 -1.64 3.74 -1.20
CA ASN A 45 -2.77 4.40 -0.56
C ASN A 45 -3.67 3.40 0.19
N GLN A 46 -3.86 2.20 -0.36
CA GLN A 46 -4.61 1.14 0.33
C GLN A 46 -3.92 0.70 1.63
N LEU A 47 -2.59 0.56 1.62
CA LEU A 47 -1.81 0.23 2.81
C LEU A 47 -1.90 1.33 3.87
N ILE A 48 -1.77 2.60 3.47
CA ILE A 48 -1.89 3.75 4.38
C ILE A 48 -3.26 3.78 5.05
N LEU A 49 -4.34 3.68 4.27
CA LEU A 49 -5.71 3.67 4.80
C LEU A 49 -5.95 2.52 5.79
N ALA A 50 -5.41 1.33 5.49
CA ALA A 50 -5.53 0.19 6.39
C ALA A 50 -4.79 0.39 7.72
N ILE A 51 -3.61 1.04 7.68
CA ILE A 51 -2.85 1.40 8.87
C ILE A 51 -3.60 2.46 9.68
N GLU A 52 -4.10 3.52 9.03
CA GLU A 52 -4.86 4.59 9.69
C GLU A 52 -6.11 4.05 10.40
N GLN A 53 -6.84 3.13 9.75
CA GLN A 53 -7.99 2.45 10.33
C GLN A 53 -7.62 1.55 11.51
N LEU A 54 -6.47 0.86 11.46
CA LEU A 54 -5.98 0.08 12.58
C LEU A 54 -5.62 0.97 13.77
N VAL A 55 -4.89 2.07 13.53
CA VAL A 55 -4.50 3.03 14.57
C VAL A 55 -5.75 3.62 15.24
N HIS A 56 -6.72 4.10 14.44
CA HIS A 56 -7.99 4.60 14.98
C HIS A 56 -8.74 3.54 15.79
N SER A 57 -8.74 2.28 15.33
CA SER A 57 -9.39 1.19 16.09
C SER A 57 -8.68 0.92 17.42
N CYS A 58 -7.35 1.06 17.49
CA CYS A 58 -6.58 0.94 18.73
C CYS A 58 -6.80 2.12 19.69
N ASP A 59 -6.93 3.34 19.17
CA ASP A 59 -7.17 4.55 19.98
C ASP A 59 -8.59 4.59 20.57
N VAL A 60 -9.60 4.08 19.85
CA VAL A 60 -10.97 3.93 20.37
C VAL A 60 -11.02 2.90 21.51
N VAL A 61 -10.31 1.78 21.38
CA VAL A 61 -10.26 0.74 22.44
C VAL A 61 -9.60 1.23 23.74
N THR A 62 -8.68 2.20 23.66
CA THR A 62 -8.01 2.75 24.86
C THR A 62 -8.79 3.87 25.56
N THR A 63 -9.76 4.48 24.89
CA THR A 63 -10.61 5.54 25.45
C THR A 63 -11.89 5.01 26.09
N GLU A 64 -12.40 3.85 25.68
CA GLU A 64 -13.58 3.20 26.29
C GLU A 64 -13.28 2.42 27.60
N GLN A 65 -12.02 2.32 28.02
CA GLN A 65 -11.63 1.67 29.28
C GLN A 65 -11.36 2.64 30.44
N LYS A 66 -11.73 3.93 30.32
CA LYS A 66 -11.43 4.96 31.32
C LYS A 66 -12.67 5.59 31.92
#